data_AF-A0A7S1DSE7-F1
#
_entry.id   AF-A0A7S1DSE7-F1
#
_cell.length_a   1.000
_cell.length_b   1.000
_cell.length_c   1.000
_cell.angle_alpha   90.00
_cell.angle_beta   90.00
_cell.angle_gamma   90.00
#
_symmetry.space_group_name_H-M   'P 1'
#
loop_
_entity.id
_entity.type
_entity.pdbx_description
1 polymer ?
#
loop_
_entity_poly.entity_id
_entity_poly.type
_entity_poly.pdbx_seq_one_letter_code
_entity_poly.pdbx_strand_id
1 'polypeptide(L)'
;PDKAFLYDIVNNVRSGFDVDRIDYLERDGKHVFGGIQAFERLTTLARVCRVDPEEGCHPSHVAPGGHRLAVCLPEKACGDARRMFTTRAMLHDQVYQHRVVRAMDEEVSR
;
A
#
# COMPACT_ATOMS: atom_id res chain seq x y z
N PRO A 1 -16.25 -6.46 -13.52
CA PRO A 1 -15.64 -5.15 -13.88
C PRO A 1 -15.96 -4.02 -12.90
N ASP A 2 -17.25 -3.75 -12.63
CA ASP A 2 -17.71 -2.53 -11.93
C ASP A 2 -17.28 -2.41 -10.47
N LYS A 3 -16.77 -3.50 -9.88
CA LYS A 3 -16.25 -3.54 -8.50
C LYS A 3 -14.77 -3.95 -8.43
N ALA A 4 -14.05 -3.91 -9.55
CA ALA A 4 -12.64 -4.30 -9.61
C ALA A 4 -11.73 -3.44 -8.73
N PHE A 5 -12.15 -2.22 -8.37
CA PHE A 5 -11.46 -1.34 -7.44
C PHE A 5 -11.43 -1.88 -6.00
N LEU A 6 -12.34 -2.81 -5.61
CA LEU A 6 -12.33 -3.40 -4.27
C LEU A 6 -11.05 -4.20 -3.99
N TYR A 7 -10.43 -4.75 -5.04
CA TYR A 7 -9.14 -5.43 -4.93
C TYR A 7 -7.97 -4.48 -4.65
N ASP A 8 -8.13 -3.16 -4.88
CA ASP A 8 -7.13 -2.17 -4.48
C ASP A 8 -7.17 -1.86 -2.98
N ILE A 9 -8.23 -2.25 -2.26
CA ILE A 9 -8.43 -1.84 -0.87
C ILE A 9 -7.59 -2.70 0.08
N VAL A 10 -7.67 -4.03 -0.03
CA VAL A 10 -7.10 -4.96 0.96
C VAL A 10 -5.71 -5.46 0.56
N ASN A 11 -5.52 -5.84 -0.70
CA ASN A 11 -4.24 -6.36 -1.20
C ASN A 11 -3.97 -5.80 -2.60
N ASN A 12 -3.32 -4.65 -2.63
CA ASN A 12 -3.04 -3.97 -3.89
C ASN A 12 -1.65 -4.34 -4.40
N VAL A 13 -1.56 -5.45 -5.12
CA VAL A 13 -0.29 -5.90 -5.71
C VAL A 13 0.27 -4.97 -6.79
N ARG A 14 -0.57 -4.06 -7.34
CA ARG A 14 -0.19 -3.18 -8.45
C ARG A 14 0.64 -1.99 -7.99
N SER A 15 0.04 -1.14 -7.17
CA SER A 15 0.70 0.06 -6.66
C SER A 15 1.29 -0.16 -5.29
N GLY A 16 0.79 -1.17 -4.57
CA GLY A 16 1.16 -1.35 -3.19
C GLY A 16 0.57 -0.34 -2.22
N PHE A 17 -0.51 0.33 -2.62
CA PHE A 17 -1.29 1.20 -1.76
C PHE A 17 -2.58 0.47 -1.36
N ASP A 18 -2.61 -0.06 -0.14
CA ASP A 18 -3.72 -0.79 0.47
C ASP A 18 -3.80 -0.48 1.98
N VAL A 19 -4.93 -0.83 2.61
CA VAL A 19 -5.17 -0.53 4.02
C VAL A 19 -4.30 -1.37 4.97
N ASP A 20 -3.90 -2.57 4.56
CA ASP A 20 -3.00 -3.43 5.32
C ASP A 20 -1.64 -2.74 5.52
N ARG A 21 -1.08 -2.17 4.44
CA ARG A 21 0.16 -1.40 4.53
C ARG A 21 0.02 -0.13 5.32
N ILE A 22 -1.08 0.60 5.18
CA ILE A 22 -1.28 1.82 5.96
C ILE A 22 -1.27 1.48 7.46
N ASP A 23 -2.03 0.46 7.87
CA ASP A 23 -2.13 0.05 9.27
C ASP A 23 -0.76 -0.34 9.86
N TYR A 24 -0.03 -1.26 9.22
CA TYR A 24 1.24 -1.71 9.80
C TYR A 24 2.30 -0.59 9.78
N LEU A 25 2.33 0.28 8.76
CA LEU A 25 3.30 1.37 8.70
C LEU A 25 3.07 2.40 9.82
N GLU A 26 1.81 2.75 10.09
CA GLU A 26 1.48 3.65 11.21
C GLU A 26 1.73 2.97 12.55
N ARG A 27 1.30 1.71 12.71
CA ARG A 27 1.48 0.93 13.93
C ARG A 27 2.96 0.76 14.27
N ASP A 28 3.74 0.21 13.36
CA ASP A 28 5.16 -0.07 13.61
C ASP A 28 5.94 1.23 13.69
N GLY A 29 5.65 2.18 12.80
CA GLY A 29 6.23 3.51 12.84
C GLY A 29 5.99 4.23 14.15
N LYS A 30 4.83 4.04 14.79
CA LYS A 30 4.54 4.57 16.13
C LYS A 30 5.43 3.92 17.20
N HIS A 31 5.58 2.61 17.19
CA HIS A 31 6.36 1.89 18.21
C HIS A 31 7.87 2.05 18.04
N VAL A 32 8.36 2.23 16.81
CA VAL A 32 9.79 2.34 16.50
C VAL A 32 10.26 3.79 16.51
N PHE A 33 9.49 4.72 15.92
CA PHE A 33 9.90 6.11 15.70
C PHE A 33 9.14 7.13 16.56
N GLY A 34 8.23 6.70 17.43
CA GLY A 34 7.53 7.59 18.36
C GLY A 34 6.37 8.41 17.75
N GLY A 35 5.80 7.99 16.61
CA GLY A 35 4.47 8.47 16.18
C GLY A 35 4.44 9.59 15.13
N ILE A 36 5.35 9.59 14.16
CA ILE A 36 5.50 10.69 13.17
C ILE A 36 4.57 10.53 11.95
N GLN A 37 3.82 9.42 11.83
CA GLN A 37 3.20 9.03 10.57
C GLN A 37 1.69 8.95 10.66
N ALA A 38 1.03 9.83 9.89
CA ALA A 38 -0.41 9.82 9.71
C ALA A 38 -0.71 9.84 8.20
N PHE A 39 -1.28 8.75 7.71
CA PHE A 39 -1.68 8.49 6.33
C PHE A 39 -3.20 8.56 6.13
N GLU A 40 -3.97 8.90 7.16
CA GLU A 40 -5.43 9.13 7.10
C GLU A 40 -5.84 10.09 5.95
N ARG A 41 -4.99 11.07 5.65
CA ARG A 41 -5.23 11.99 4.52
C ARG A 41 -5.28 11.27 3.17
N LEU A 42 -4.52 10.19 2.99
CA LEU A 42 -4.52 9.39 1.77
C LEU A 42 -5.86 8.68 1.57
N THR A 43 -6.39 8.04 2.62
CA THR A 43 -7.70 7.36 2.55
C THR A 43 -8.84 8.35 2.36
N THR A 44 -8.79 9.50 3.03
CA THR A 44 -9.81 10.57 2.90
C THR A 44 -9.89 11.16 1.48
N LEU A 45 -8.73 11.30 0.82
CA LEU A 45 -8.63 11.89 -0.51
C LEU A 45 -8.82 10.87 -1.65
N ALA A 46 -8.73 9.56 -1.38
CA ALA A 46 -8.85 8.53 -2.39
C ALA A 46 -10.21 8.53 -3.08
N ARG A 47 -10.24 8.29 -4.40
CA ARG A 47 -11.44 8.20 -5.23
C ARG A 47 -11.34 7.02 -6.19
N VAL A 48 -12.48 6.53 -6.67
CA VAL A 48 -12.53 5.53 -7.74
C VAL A 48 -12.53 6.24 -9.09
N CYS A 49 -11.55 5.93 -9.93
CA CYS A 49 -11.39 6.53 -11.25
C CYS A 49 -11.37 5.46 -12.34
N ARG A 50 -11.71 5.86 -13.58
CA ARG A 50 -11.46 5.07 -14.78
C ARG A 50 -9.99 5.20 -15.15
N VAL A 51 -9.31 4.08 -15.35
CA VAL A 51 -7.90 4.01 -15.74
C VAL A 51 -7.73 3.03 -16.89
N ASP A 52 -6.66 3.22 -17.66
CA ASP A 52 -6.26 2.22 -18.65
C ASP A 52 -5.84 0.94 -17.92
N PRO A 53 -6.29 -0.24 -18.38
CA PRO A 53 -5.89 -1.50 -17.76
C PRO A 53 -4.39 -1.71 -17.88
N GLU A 54 -3.75 -2.09 -16.78
CA GLU A 54 -2.37 -2.56 -16.80
C GLU A 54 -2.18 -3.81 -17.68
N GLU A 55 -0.96 -4.02 -18.20
CA GLU A 55 -0.62 -5.28 -18.87
C GLU A 55 -0.84 -6.47 -17.93
N GLY A 56 -1.51 -7.52 -18.43
CA GLY A 56 -1.88 -8.67 -17.62
C GLY A 56 -3.09 -8.47 -16.70
N CYS A 57 -3.79 -7.33 -16.79
CA CYS A 57 -5.05 -7.12 -16.09
C CYS A 57 -6.06 -8.23 -16.42
N HIS A 58 -6.61 -8.88 -15.39
CA HIS A 58 -7.55 -9.96 -15.56
C HIS A 58 -8.78 -9.48 -16.37
N PRO A 59 -9.24 -10.20 -17.41
CA PRO A 59 -10.33 -9.74 -18.28
C PRO A 59 -11.62 -9.36 -17.53
N SER A 60 -11.92 -10.01 -16.40
CA SER A 60 -13.09 -9.67 -15.57
C SER A 60 -13.00 -8.31 -14.88
N HIS A 61 -11.84 -7.66 -14.87
CA HIS A 61 -11.63 -6.32 -14.31
C HIS A 61 -11.75 -5.20 -15.34
N VAL A 62 -11.75 -5.54 -16.63
CA VAL A 62 -11.89 -4.59 -17.74
C VAL A 62 -13.37 -4.45 -18.09
N ALA A 63 -13.86 -3.21 -18.08
CA ALA A 63 -15.22 -2.89 -18.50
C ALA A 63 -15.33 -2.95 -20.03
N PRO A 64 -16.54 -3.11 -20.60
CA PRO A 64 -16.75 -3.13 -22.05
C PRO A 64 -16.19 -1.90 -22.78
N GLY A 65 -16.11 -0.75 -22.09
CA GLY A 65 -15.50 0.48 -22.60
C GLY A 65 -13.97 0.53 -22.46
N GLY A 66 -13.28 -0.61 -22.37
CA GLY A 66 -11.82 -0.72 -22.39
C GLY A 66 -11.07 -0.22 -21.16
N HIS A 67 -11.77 0.28 -20.14
CA HIS A 67 -11.16 0.82 -18.92
C HIS A 67 -11.35 -0.11 -17.72
N ARG A 68 -10.53 0.08 -16.70
CA ARG A 68 -10.71 -0.51 -15.38
C ARG A 68 -11.10 0.56 -14.36
N LEU A 69 -11.82 0.17 -13.31
CA LEU A 69 -12.01 1.02 -12.13
C LEU A 69 -10.91 0.73 -11.09
N ALA A 70 -10.22 1.78 -10.64
CA ALA A 70 -9.14 1.69 -9.67
C ALA A 70 -9.26 2.76 -8.58
N VAL A 71 -8.72 2.47 -7.39
CA VAL A 71 -8.53 3.48 -6.33
C VAL A 71 -7.35 4.38 -6.71
N CYS A 72 -7.59 5.69 -6.76
CA CYS A 72 -6.61 6.69 -7.13
C CYS A 72 -6.53 7.81 -6.09
N LEU A 73 -5.32 8.36 -5.94
CA LEU A 73 -5.05 9.54 -5.11
C LEU A 73 -4.98 10.79 -6.00
N PRO A 74 -5.44 11.96 -5.51
CA PRO A 74 -5.25 13.20 -6.26
C PRO A 74 -3.76 13.58 -6.28
N GLU A 75 -3.32 14.26 -7.34
CA GLU A 75 -1.92 14.65 -7.54
C GLU A 75 -1.31 15.38 -6.34
N LYS A 76 -2.08 16.26 -5.68
CA LYS A 76 -1.66 16.98 -4.47
C LYS A 76 -1.31 16.09 -3.27
N ALA A 77 -1.68 14.81 -3.29
CA ALA A 77 -1.33 13.81 -2.26
C ALA A 77 -0.06 13.02 -2.61
N CYS A 78 0.61 13.29 -3.74
CA CYS A 78 1.83 12.61 -4.16
C CYS A 78 2.93 12.67 -3.08
N GLY A 79 3.10 13.83 -2.43
CA GLY A 79 4.05 13.97 -1.32
C GLY A 79 3.73 13.07 -0.13
N ASP A 80 2.46 12.87 0.19
CA ASP A 80 1.98 12.03 1.29
C ASP A 80 2.20 10.55 0.94
N ALA A 81 1.87 10.15 -0.29
CA ALA A 81 2.10 8.80 -0.80
C ALA A 81 3.59 8.45 -0.84
N ARG A 82 4.44 9.40 -1.28
CA ARG A 82 5.90 9.22 -1.27
C ARG A 82 6.42 8.96 0.15
N ARG A 83 5.92 9.70 1.15
CA ARG A 83 6.31 9.48 2.55
C ARG A 83 5.94 8.08 3.03
N MET A 84 4.76 7.56 2.66
CA MET A 84 4.36 6.18 2.98
C MET A 84 5.40 5.15 2.46
N PHE A 85 5.84 5.28 1.21
CA PHE A 85 6.83 4.38 0.64
C PHE A 85 8.23 4.56 1.25
N THR A 86 8.63 5.81 1.56
CA THR A 86 9.89 6.07 2.27
C THR A 86 9.89 5.40 3.64
N THR A 87 8.80 5.50 4.41
CA THR A 87 8.69 4.79 5.69
C THR A 87 8.85 3.30 5.51
N ARG A 88 8.14 2.71 4.54
CA ARG A 88 8.24 1.27 4.29
C ARG A 88 9.70 0.85 4.10
N ALA A 89 10.46 1.61 3.31
CA ALA A 89 11.88 1.34 3.10
C ALA A 89 12.68 1.44 4.41
N MET A 90 12.43 2.47 5.22
CA MET A 90 13.09 2.65 6.53
C MET A 90 12.79 1.49 7.49
N LEU A 91 11.53 1.11 7.66
CA LEU A 91 11.14 -0.01 8.53
C LEU A 91 11.72 -1.34 8.02
N HIS A 92 11.72 -1.55 6.70
CA HIS A 92 12.31 -2.75 6.12
C HIS A 92 13.80 -2.86 6.41
N ASP A 93 14.55 -1.78 6.20
CA ASP A 93 16.00 -1.74 6.40
C ASP A 93 16.38 -1.81 7.89
N GLN A 94 15.71 -1.02 8.74
CA GLN A 94 16.13 -0.84 10.13
C GLN A 94 15.50 -1.83 11.11
N VAL A 95 14.34 -2.39 10.78
CA VAL A 95 13.53 -3.21 11.70
C VAL A 95 13.34 -4.61 11.15
N TYR A 96 12.65 -4.76 10.02
CA TYR A 96 12.24 -6.08 9.52
C TYR A 96 13.41 -6.94 9.06
N GLN A 97 14.45 -6.34 8.47
CA GLN A 97 15.68 -7.04 8.08
C GLN A 97 16.78 -6.94 9.13
N HIS A 98 16.49 -6.46 10.35
CA HIS A 98 17.51 -6.33 11.38
C HIS A 98 18.12 -7.71 11.69
N ARG A 99 19.45 -7.80 11.65
CA ARG A 99 20.19 -9.07 11.76
C ARG A 99 19.81 -9.91 12.99
N VAL A 100 19.51 -9.25 14.12
CA VAL A 100 19.12 -9.95 15.36
C VAL A 100 17.70 -10.48 15.24
N VAL A 101 16.76 -9.74 14.63
CA VAL A 101 15.37 -10.20 14.42
C VAL A 101 15.39 -11.45 13.54
N ARG A 102 16.12 -11.40 12.42
CA ARG A 102 16.25 -12.54 11.51
C ARG A 102 16.85 -13.77 12.18
N ALA A 103 17.90 -13.59 12.99
CA ALA A 103 18.50 -14.69 13.74
C ALA A 103 17.50 -15.31 14.73
N MET A 104 16.68 -14.50 15.40
CA MET A 104 15.65 -15.01 16.31
C MET A 104 14.53 -15.77 15.57
N ASP A 105 14.07 -15.25 14.43
CA ASP A 105 13.04 -15.92 13.61
C ASP A 105 13.52 -17.29 13.10
N GLU A 106 14.81 -17.40 12.72
CA GLU A 106 15.42 -18.67 12.31
C GLU A 106 15.46 -19.68 13.45
N GLU A 107 15.78 -19.27 14.68
CA GLU A 107 15.79 -20.17 15.84
C GLU A 107 14.38 -20.62 16.25
N VAL A 108 13.37 -19.75 16.16
CA VAL A 108 11.96 -20.11 16.45
C VAL A 108 11.41 -21.09 15.40
N SER A 109 11.93 -21.05 14.18
CA SER A 109 11.46 -21.90 13.07
C SER A 109 12.10 -23.29 13.02
N ARG A 110 13.05 -23.59 13.92
CA ARG A 110 13.67 -24.92 14.07
C ARG A 110 12.89 -25.81 15.01
#